data_AF-A0A7Y3KV86-F1
#
_entry.id   AF-A0A7Y3KV86-F1
#
_cell.length_a   1.000
_cell.length_b   1.000
_cell.length_c   1.000
_cell.angle_alpha   90.00
_cell.angle_beta   90.00
_cell.angle_gamma   90.00
#
_symmetry.space_group_name_H-M   'P 1'
#
loop_
_entity.id
_entity.type
_entity.pdbx_description
1 polymer ?
#
loop_
_entity_poly.entity_id
_entity_poly.type
_entity_poly.pdbx_seq_one_letter_code
_entity_poly.pdbx_strand_id
1 'polypeptide(L)'
;MDGWLPRFRRSWRRSSASPPPKGSRAWIHPSELPSFESLDVSPTWQIQSRTARSVGLVMALALIAGAAGLTLTHNSNPASGAMKAHVAKTLAQLPASSRLAASHTVTLTITTPGHIENLPAMVLANDLAVTTTPITTNALITGSTTTHLNFPVTLIGRDKVMGFSIVKLGAKIAPLTFAPLPASTTVLAISPLMQGSTKPPLYAWANTTLGDPTVDVHGVISYLSTQSNANLNGFTDAIAINGAGDVVAVLSGNHQWYSAQFVARIANIVATGRGCHASLGVIGAAEQGGGVRVNRVIPKSPAQWHLKVGDVITAINGHATDTFSAYSTVLYLTPAYSQVQVSYVRRTSQEHTEITLGCAL
;
A
#
# COMPACT_ATOMS: atom_id res chain seq x y z
N MET A 1 18.92 -63.48 -22.92
CA MET A 1 19.25 -63.11 -21.53
C MET A 1 19.04 -61.61 -21.43
N ASP A 2 17.82 -61.22 -21.08
CA ASP A 2 17.37 -59.83 -21.04
C ASP A 2 17.73 -59.20 -19.70
N GLY A 3 18.68 -58.26 -19.73
CA GLY A 3 19.15 -57.52 -18.57
C GLY A 3 18.26 -56.32 -18.26
N TRP A 4 17.38 -56.47 -17.28
CA TRP A 4 16.64 -55.38 -16.64
C TRP A 4 17.59 -54.52 -15.78
N LEU A 5 17.70 -53.22 -16.09
CA LEU A 5 18.33 -52.23 -15.20
C LEU A 5 17.25 -51.41 -14.47
N PRO A 6 17.34 -51.23 -13.14
CA PRO A 6 16.36 -50.46 -12.39
C PRO A 6 16.61 -48.95 -12.52
N ARG A 7 15.60 -48.20 -12.95
CA ARG A 7 15.59 -46.73 -12.92
C ARG A 7 15.36 -46.24 -11.49
N PHE A 8 16.42 -45.83 -10.80
CA PHE A 8 16.31 -45.06 -9.56
C PHE A 8 15.86 -43.62 -9.86
N ARG A 9 14.57 -43.33 -9.69
CA ARG A 9 14.07 -41.95 -9.56
C ARG A 9 14.38 -41.46 -8.15
N ARG A 10 15.49 -40.73 -7.97
CA ARG A 10 15.72 -39.92 -6.76
C ARG A 10 14.80 -38.70 -6.81
N SER A 11 13.69 -38.74 -6.07
CA SER A 11 12.89 -37.56 -5.77
C SER A 11 13.60 -36.72 -4.70
N TRP A 12 14.26 -35.65 -5.13
CA TRP A 12 14.77 -34.65 -4.19
C TRP A 12 13.59 -33.82 -3.68
N ARG A 13 13.06 -34.19 -2.50
CA ARG A 13 12.24 -33.27 -1.70
C ARG A 13 13.15 -32.12 -1.26
N ARG A 14 13.11 -31.00 -1.98
CA ARG A 14 13.62 -29.74 -1.44
C ARG A 14 12.72 -29.38 -0.26
N SER A 15 13.30 -29.28 0.92
CA SER A 15 12.70 -28.62 2.07
C SER A 15 12.28 -27.23 1.62
N SER A 16 10.97 -27.00 1.55
CA SER A 16 10.40 -25.68 1.31
C SER A 16 10.97 -24.74 2.36
N ALA A 17 11.73 -23.73 1.95
CA ALA A 17 11.94 -22.59 2.79
C ALA A 17 10.55 -21.97 2.97
N SER A 18 9.96 -22.13 4.15
CA SER A 18 8.76 -21.36 4.48
C SER A 18 9.17 -19.89 4.35
N PRO A 19 8.44 -19.09 3.56
CA PRO A 19 8.75 -17.68 3.46
C PRO A 19 8.80 -17.10 4.89
N PRO A 20 9.70 -16.14 5.16
CA PRO A 20 9.80 -15.55 6.49
C PRO A 20 8.40 -15.11 6.96
N PRO A 21 8.04 -15.38 8.22
CA PRO A 21 6.71 -15.09 8.75
C PRO A 21 6.27 -13.68 8.37
N LYS A 22 5.00 -13.48 8.01
CA LYS A 22 4.50 -12.14 7.62
C LYS A 22 4.90 -11.04 8.62
N GLY A 23 4.91 -11.37 9.92
CA GLY A 23 5.30 -10.46 11.01
C GLY A 23 6.78 -10.06 11.08
N SER A 24 7.68 -10.71 10.34
CA SER A 24 9.11 -10.33 10.29
C SER A 24 9.45 -9.45 9.09
N ARG A 25 8.47 -9.11 8.25
CA ARG A 25 8.66 -8.25 7.08
C ARG A 25 8.42 -6.81 7.48
N ALA A 26 9.34 -5.92 7.12
CA ALA A 26 9.14 -4.48 7.30
C ALA A 26 7.92 -3.94 6.53
N TRP A 27 7.43 -4.68 5.52
CA TRP A 27 6.26 -4.30 4.72
C TRP A 27 5.65 -5.46 3.91
N ILE A 28 4.38 -5.30 3.49
CA ILE A 28 3.57 -6.24 2.68
C ILE A 28 2.79 -5.44 1.63
N HIS A 29 2.82 -5.85 0.36
CA HIS A 29 2.12 -5.15 -0.74
C HIS A 29 0.60 -5.12 -0.60
N PRO A 30 -0.09 -4.05 -1.05
CA PRO A 30 -1.54 -3.95 -0.95
C PRO A 30 -2.26 -5.12 -1.60
N SER A 31 -1.68 -5.71 -2.66
CA SER A 31 -2.20 -6.92 -3.29
C SER A 31 -1.88 -8.23 -2.56
N GLU A 32 -1.00 -8.24 -1.54
CA GLU A 32 -0.91 -9.37 -0.59
C GLU A 32 -1.83 -9.17 0.63
N LEU A 33 -2.45 -8.00 0.75
CA LEU A 33 -3.62 -7.84 1.58
C LEU A 33 -4.79 -8.51 0.83
N PRO A 34 -5.76 -9.11 1.52
CA PRO A 34 -6.94 -9.65 0.86
C PRO A 34 -7.62 -8.55 0.05
N SER A 35 -8.17 -8.90 -1.11
CA SER A 35 -8.98 -7.93 -1.85
C SER A 35 -10.15 -7.49 -0.96
N PHE A 36 -10.33 -6.18 -0.83
CA PHE A 36 -11.44 -5.62 -0.06
C PHE A 36 -12.81 -5.87 -0.74
N GLU A 37 -12.79 -6.39 -1.98
CA GLU A 37 -13.96 -6.78 -2.76
C GLU A 37 -14.38 -8.23 -2.55
N SER A 38 -13.57 -9.10 -1.90
CA SER A 38 -13.94 -10.50 -1.66
C SER A 38 -14.68 -10.73 -0.33
N LEU A 39 -15.49 -9.77 0.12
CA LEU A 39 -16.63 -10.06 1.00
C LEU A 39 -17.78 -10.58 0.12
N ASP A 40 -17.51 -11.68 -0.59
CA ASP A 40 -18.54 -12.37 -1.35
C ASP A 40 -19.38 -13.15 -0.35
N VAL A 41 -20.67 -12.78 -0.27
CA VAL A 41 -21.67 -13.42 0.60
C VAL A 41 -21.75 -14.87 0.13
N SER A 42 -21.36 -15.81 0.99
CA SER A 42 -21.30 -17.22 0.63
C SER A 42 -22.62 -17.67 -0.04
N PRO A 43 -22.59 -18.37 -1.18
CA PRO A 43 -23.79 -18.96 -1.74
C PRO A 43 -24.32 -20.00 -0.75
N THR A 44 -25.62 -19.91 -0.45
CA THR A 44 -26.31 -20.91 0.37
C THR A 44 -26.25 -22.27 -0.31
N TRP A 45 -25.40 -23.16 0.18
CA TRP A 45 -25.44 -24.58 -0.19
C TRP A 45 -26.62 -25.23 0.51
N GLN A 46 -27.63 -25.66 -0.25
CA GLN A 46 -28.71 -26.51 0.26
C GLN A 46 -28.20 -27.93 0.47
N ILE A 47 -27.93 -28.28 1.73
CA ILE A 47 -27.60 -29.66 2.13
C ILE A 47 -28.92 -30.42 2.34
N GLN A 48 -29.25 -31.31 1.40
CA GLN A 48 -30.36 -32.25 1.51
C GLN A 48 -29.89 -33.61 2.08
N SER A 49 -29.69 -33.70 3.40
CA SER A 49 -29.65 -35.01 4.06
C SER A 49 -30.22 -34.95 5.48
N ARG A 50 -31.03 -35.95 5.85
CA ARG A 50 -31.74 -36.00 7.14
C ARG A 50 -30.81 -36.36 8.31
N THR A 51 -29.67 -37.00 8.06
CA THR A 51 -28.65 -37.32 9.07
C THR A 51 -27.71 -36.14 9.36
N ALA A 52 -27.58 -35.17 8.45
CA ALA A 52 -26.87 -33.92 8.72
C ALA A 52 -27.66 -32.97 9.65
N ARG A 53 -28.99 -33.13 9.77
CA ARG A 53 -29.85 -32.28 10.61
C ARG A 53 -29.67 -32.50 12.11
N SER A 54 -29.36 -33.71 12.55
CA SER A 54 -29.17 -34.04 13.98
C SER A 54 -27.80 -33.61 14.50
N VAL A 55 -26.74 -33.74 13.70
CA VAL A 55 -25.40 -33.19 14.03
C VAL A 55 -25.41 -31.66 13.93
N GLY A 56 -26.16 -31.11 12.96
CA GLY A 56 -26.35 -29.67 12.82
C GLY A 56 -27.06 -29.01 14.01
N LEU A 57 -27.96 -29.71 14.71
CA LEU A 57 -28.70 -29.16 15.84
C LEU A 57 -27.84 -29.08 17.12
N VAL A 58 -26.94 -30.03 17.34
CA VAL A 58 -25.98 -30.02 18.45
C VAL A 58 -24.89 -28.96 18.22
N MET A 59 -24.41 -28.82 16.98
CA MET A 59 -23.50 -27.72 16.59
C MET A 59 -24.18 -26.35 16.64
N ALA A 60 -25.48 -26.25 16.30
CA ALA A 60 -26.23 -25.00 16.40
C ALA A 60 -26.41 -24.56 17.87
N LEU A 61 -26.62 -25.48 18.81
CA LEU A 61 -26.71 -25.14 20.23
C LEU A 61 -25.35 -24.77 20.84
N ALA A 62 -24.25 -25.42 20.41
CA ALA A 62 -22.89 -25.01 20.78
C ALA A 62 -22.51 -23.64 20.16
N LEU A 63 -22.98 -23.36 18.94
CA LEU A 63 -22.86 -22.05 18.31
C LEU A 63 -23.73 -20.99 18.99
N ILE A 64 -24.87 -21.31 19.59
CA ILE A 64 -25.68 -20.35 20.36
C ILE A 64 -25.02 -20.01 21.70
N ALA A 65 -24.41 -20.98 22.39
CA ALA A 65 -23.63 -20.74 23.60
C ALA A 65 -22.29 -20.02 23.32
N GLY A 66 -21.63 -20.32 22.20
CA GLY A 66 -20.47 -19.57 21.70
C GLY A 66 -20.85 -18.17 21.16
N ALA A 67 -22.04 -18.01 20.58
CA ALA A 67 -22.57 -16.74 20.14
C ALA A 67 -22.89 -15.81 21.31
N ALA A 68 -23.26 -16.33 22.49
CA ALA A 68 -23.42 -15.51 23.70
C ALA A 68 -22.07 -14.95 24.22
N GLY A 69 -20.96 -15.67 23.98
CA GLY A 69 -19.61 -15.15 24.23
C GLY A 69 -19.12 -14.16 23.16
N LEU A 70 -19.50 -14.37 21.89
CA LEU A 70 -19.20 -13.49 20.76
C LEU A 70 -20.08 -12.23 20.70
N THR A 71 -21.29 -12.24 21.26
CA THR A 71 -22.15 -11.04 21.39
C THR A 71 -21.66 -10.08 22.47
N LEU A 72 -20.85 -10.54 23.43
CA LEU A 72 -20.19 -9.66 24.40
C LEU A 72 -18.97 -8.95 23.82
N THR A 73 -18.36 -9.46 22.74
CA THR A 73 -17.33 -8.73 21.97
C THR A 73 -17.88 -8.00 20.74
N HIS A 74 -19.11 -8.29 20.31
CA HIS A 74 -19.81 -7.54 19.25
C HIS A 74 -20.46 -6.23 19.73
N ASN A 75 -20.47 -5.96 21.03
CA ASN A 75 -20.94 -4.71 21.61
C ASN A 75 -19.87 -3.62 21.76
N SER A 76 -18.63 -3.85 21.30
CA SER A 76 -17.85 -2.70 20.84
C SER A 76 -18.52 -2.21 19.58
N ASN A 77 -19.35 -1.17 19.71
CA ASN A 77 -19.81 -0.37 18.57
C ASN A 77 -18.67 -0.30 17.56
N PRO A 78 -18.87 -0.62 16.26
CA PRO A 78 -17.86 -0.29 15.29
C PRO A 78 -17.52 1.18 15.53
N ALA A 79 -16.24 1.50 15.71
CA ALA A 79 -15.78 2.88 15.90
C ALA A 79 -15.93 3.67 14.59
N SER A 80 -17.07 3.53 13.91
CA SER A 80 -17.50 4.23 12.70
C SER A 80 -18.29 5.50 13.02
N GLY A 81 -18.39 5.88 14.29
CA GLY A 81 -18.68 7.27 14.62
C GLY A 81 -17.59 8.13 14.00
N ALA A 82 -17.96 9.00 13.06
CA ALA A 82 -17.06 9.98 12.47
C ALA A 82 -16.19 10.60 13.58
N MET A 83 -14.87 10.62 13.38
CA MET A 83 -13.97 11.31 14.31
C MET A 83 -14.51 12.73 14.48
N LYS A 84 -14.88 13.12 15.69
CA LYS A 84 -15.40 14.47 15.95
C LYS A 84 -14.28 15.47 15.71
N ALA A 85 -14.14 15.93 14.48
CA ALA A 85 -13.06 16.83 14.12
C ALA A 85 -13.31 18.21 14.71
N HIS A 86 -12.24 18.79 15.23
CA HIS A 86 -12.14 20.18 15.60
C HIS A 86 -11.61 20.97 14.39
N VAL A 87 -12.15 22.17 14.16
CA VAL A 87 -11.65 23.06 13.10
C VAL A 87 -10.83 24.17 13.75
N ALA A 88 -9.54 24.20 13.45
CA ALA A 88 -8.62 25.27 13.77
C ALA A 88 -8.52 26.26 12.59
N LYS A 89 -8.71 27.54 12.86
CA LYS A 89 -8.60 28.62 11.87
C LYS A 89 -7.16 29.04 11.59
N THR A 90 -6.25 28.70 12.50
CA THR A 90 -4.83 29.05 12.41
C THR A 90 -3.98 27.90 12.94
N LEU A 91 -2.70 27.86 12.54
CA LEU A 91 -1.72 26.90 13.08
C LEU A 91 -1.60 26.97 14.61
N ALA A 92 -1.74 28.17 15.20
CA ALA A 92 -1.64 28.34 16.65
C ALA A 92 -2.76 27.63 17.42
N GLN A 93 -3.92 27.41 16.79
CA GLN A 93 -5.07 26.71 17.37
C GLN A 93 -4.95 25.18 17.28
N LEU A 94 -3.96 24.66 16.56
CA LEU A 94 -3.66 23.23 16.58
C LEU A 94 -2.94 22.83 17.87
N PRO A 95 -3.06 21.56 18.31
CA PRO A 95 -2.23 21.00 19.35
C PRO A 95 -0.73 21.22 19.06
N ALA A 96 0.07 21.47 20.10
CA ALA A 96 1.46 21.88 19.94
C ALA A 96 2.30 20.86 19.13
N SER A 97 2.07 19.57 19.33
CA SER A 97 2.79 18.48 18.66
C SER A 97 2.65 18.52 17.14
N SER A 98 1.58 19.09 16.59
CA SER A 98 1.33 19.04 15.15
C SER A 98 1.59 20.32 14.38
N ARG A 99 1.83 21.44 15.06
CA ARG A 99 1.98 22.73 14.39
C ARG A 99 3.11 22.72 13.38
N LEU A 100 4.23 22.07 13.72
CA LEU A 100 5.39 21.97 12.84
C LEU A 100 5.03 21.17 11.59
N ALA A 101 4.46 19.97 11.74
CA ALA A 101 4.06 19.14 10.60
C ALA A 101 3.03 19.85 9.71
N ALA A 102 2.03 20.49 10.28
CA ALA A 102 1.05 21.28 9.53
C ALA A 102 1.70 22.46 8.78
N SER A 103 2.69 23.13 9.39
CA SER A 103 3.42 24.24 8.75
C SER A 103 4.34 23.80 7.60
N HIS A 104 4.71 22.51 7.54
CA HIS A 104 5.53 21.91 6.47
C HIS A 104 4.68 21.25 5.38
N THR A 105 3.41 21.67 5.25
CA THR A 105 2.57 21.33 4.09
C THR A 105 2.73 22.40 3.01
N VAL A 106 2.72 21.97 1.75
CA VAL A 106 2.69 22.87 0.60
C VAL A 106 1.27 22.94 0.08
N THR A 107 0.81 24.15 -0.26
CA THR A 107 -0.39 24.33 -1.08
C THR A 107 -0.02 24.20 -2.54
N LEU A 108 -0.62 23.25 -3.25
CA LEU A 108 -0.54 23.13 -4.69
C LEU A 108 -1.75 23.82 -5.32
N THR A 109 -1.50 24.69 -6.29
CA THR A 109 -2.53 25.23 -7.19
C THR A 109 -2.43 24.47 -8.50
N ILE A 110 -3.51 23.79 -8.87
CA ILE A 110 -3.61 23.01 -10.10
C ILE A 110 -4.55 23.73 -11.05
N THR A 111 -4.01 24.15 -12.19
CA THR A 111 -4.76 24.84 -13.24
C THR A 111 -4.91 23.90 -14.43
N THR A 112 -6.16 23.61 -14.77
CA THR A 112 -6.55 22.92 -16.01
C THR A 112 -7.53 23.81 -16.78
N PRO A 113 -7.81 23.54 -18.08
CA PRO A 113 -8.73 24.37 -18.86
C PRO A 113 -10.10 24.50 -18.17
N GLY A 114 -10.46 25.72 -17.75
CA GLY A 114 -11.72 26.02 -17.08
C GLY A 114 -11.80 25.66 -15.60
N HIS A 115 -10.73 25.18 -14.97
CA HIS A 115 -10.75 24.77 -13.57
C HIS A 115 -9.45 25.08 -12.82
N ILE A 116 -9.58 25.67 -11.62
CA ILE A 116 -8.47 25.90 -10.70
C ILE A 116 -8.82 25.23 -9.38
N GLU A 117 -7.94 24.34 -8.94
CA GLU A 117 -8.07 23.61 -7.68
C GLU A 117 -6.89 23.96 -6.76
N ASN A 118 -7.14 24.05 -5.46
CA ASN A 118 -6.09 24.24 -4.45
C ASN A 118 -6.13 23.05 -3.52
N LEU A 119 -5.00 22.38 -3.35
CA LEU A 119 -4.92 21.17 -2.56
C LEU A 119 -3.64 21.11 -1.74
N PRO A 120 -3.64 20.40 -0.62
CA PRO A 120 -2.45 20.22 0.18
C PRO A 120 -1.56 19.10 -0.38
N ALA A 121 -0.25 19.26 -0.16
CA ALA A 121 0.73 18.21 -0.40
C ALA A 121 1.69 18.09 0.78
N MET A 122 1.98 16.84 1.13
CA MET A 122 2.92 16.46 2.17
C MET A 122 4.35 16.54 1.62
N VAL A 123 5.20 17.38 2.21
CA VAL A 123 6.60 17.55 1.76
C VAL A 123 7.46 16.40 2.24
N LEU A 124 8.22 15.83 1.31
CA LEU A 124 9.15 14.74 1.49
C LEU A 124 10.59 15.22 1.29
N ALA A 125 11.56 14.35 1.58
CA ALA A 125 12.95 14.58 1.19
C ALA A 125 13.10 14.68 -0.36
N ASN A 126 14.26 15.19 -0.80
CA ASN A 126 14.62 15.33 -2.22
C ASN A 126 13.69 16.24 -3.03
N ASP A 127 13.15 17.28 -2.39
CA ASP A 127 12.21 18.25 -2.98
C ASP A 127 10.98 17.57 -3.60
N LEU A 128 10.56 16.43 -3.05
CA LEU A 128 9.34 15.73 -3.44
C LEU A 128 8.17 16.15 -2.56
N ALA A 129 6.96 16.03 -3.09
CA ALA A 129 5.75 16.07 -2.29
C ALA A 129 4.71 15.08 -2.82
N VAL A 130 3.79 14.69 -1.95
CA VAL A 130 2.69 13.78 -2.30
C VAL A 130 1.35 14.37 -1.92
N THR A 131 0.34 14.14 -2.76
CA THR A 131 -1.06 14.47 -2.50
C THR A 131 -1.94 13.30 -2.89
N THR A 132 -3.15 13.20 -2.32
CA THR A 132 -4.10 12.15 -2.66
C THR A 132 -4.95 12.48 -3.88
N THR A 133 -4.99 13.74 -4.30
CA THR A 133 -5.75 14.13 -5.49
C THR A 133 -5.03 13.71 -6.78
N PRO A 134 -5.71 13.02 -7.71
CA PRO A 134 -5.13 12.68 -9.02
C PRO A 134 -4.84 13.93 -9.88
N ILE A 135 -3.57 14.18 -10.23
CA ILE A 135 -3.17 15.35 -11.03
C ILE A 135 -2.96 14.97 -12.49
N THR A 136 -3.66 15.60 -13.44
CA THR A 136 -3.51 15.36 -14.91
C THR A 136 -2.14 15.77 -15.45
N THR A 137 -1.64 15.04 -16.46
CA THR A 137 -0.30 15.25 -17.02
C THR A 137 -0.10 16.62 -17.67
N ASN A 138 -1.19 17.27 -18.06
CA ASN A 138 -1.18 18.56 -18.73
C ASN A 138 -1.58 19.72 -17.79
N ALA A 139 -1.72 19.44 -16.49
CA ALA A 139 -2.02 20.48 -15.53
C ALA A 139 -0.81 21.40 -15.33
N LEU A 140 -1.05 22.71 -15.26
CA LEU A 140 -0.07 23.64 -14.73
C LEU A 140 -0.14 23.58 -13.21
N ILE A 141 1.00 23.32 -12.56
CA ILE A 141 1.07 23.18 -11.10
C ILE A 141 2.02 24.22 -10.56
N THR A 142 1.55 25.00 -9.59
CA THR A 142 2.41 25.85 -8.76
C THR A 142 2.28 25.44 -7.30
N GLY A 143 3.33 25.68 -6.54
CA GLY A 143 3.36 25.45 -5.11
C GLY A 143 3.48 26.77 -4.36
N SER A 144 2.90 26.82 -3.16
CA SER A 144 3.05 27.94 -2.24
C SER A 144 3.20 27.44 -0.79
N THR A 145 4.03 28.15 -0.04
CA THR A 145 4.18 28.10 1.42
C THR A 145 4.11 29.52 1.96
N THR A 146 4.24 29.70 3.27
CA THR A 146 4.32 31.04 3.88
C THR A 146 5.55 31.84 3.47
N THR A 147 6.64 31.17 3.05
CA THR A 147 7.93 31.80 2.71
C THR A 147 8.25 31.77 1.22
N HIS A 148 7.62 30.87 0.44
CA HIS A 148 7.84 30.71 -0.99
C HIS A 148 6.49 30.70 -1.70
N LEU A 149 6.20 31.73 -2.50
CA LEU A 149 4.94 31.85 -3.23
C LEU A 149 5.12 31.46 -4.69
N ASN A 150 4.13 30.74 -5.24
CA ASN A 150 3.99 30.44 -6.68
C ASN A 150 5.23 29.84 -7.35
N PHE A 151 5.99 28.99 -6.65
CA PHE A 151 7.12 28.29 -7.25
C PHE A 151 6.63 27.20 -8.22
N PRO A 152 7.40 26.86 -9.28
CA PRO A 152 6.99 25.85 -10.24
C PRO A 152 6.96 24.46 -9.58
N VAL A 153 5.99 23.64 -9.97
CA VAL A 153 5.87 22.25 -9.52
C VAL A 153 5.69 21.35 -10.74
N THR A 154 6.35 20.19 -10.74
CA THR A 154 6.28 19.24 -11.85
C THR A 154 5.67 17.93 -11.37
N LEU A 155 4.65 17.43 -12.07
CA LEU A 155 4.14 16.08 -11.84
C LEU A 155 5.22 15.08 -12.25
N ILE A 156 5.61 14.22 -11.30
CA ILE A 156 6.61 13.19 -11.52
C ILE A 156 5.92 11.89 -11.94
N GLY A 157 4.88 11.50 -11.23
CA GLY A 157 4.16 10.27 -11.52
C GLY A 157 2.94 10.11 -10.63
N ARG A 158 2.26 8.98 -10.81
CA ARG A 158 1.11 8.61 -9.99
C ARG A 158 1.24 7.17 -9.54
N ASP A 159 0.91 6.94 -8.29
CA ASP A 159 0.68 5.62 -7.76
C ASP A 159 -0.83 5.34 -7.74
N LYS A 160 -1.30 4.55 -8.70
CA LYS A 160 -2.72 4.17 -8.79
C LYS A 160 -3.16 3.19 -7.69
N VAL A 161 -2.22 2.41 -7.15
CA VAL A 161 -2.51 1.39 -6.15
C VAL A 161 -2.82 2.06 -4.82
N MET A 162 -1.97 2.97 -4.39
CA MET A 162 -2.19 3.73 -3.17
C MET A 162 -3.09 4.95 -3.38
N GLY A 163 -3.18 5.50 -4.60
CA GLY A 163 -3.96 6.71 -4.87
C GLY A 163 -3.20 7.98 -4.47
N PHE A 164 -1.93 8.07 -4.86
CA PHE A 164 -1.10 9.27 -4.64
C PHE A 164 -0.61 9.86 -5.96
N SER A 165 -0.59 11.18 -6.06
CA SER A 165 0.18 11.92 -7.06
C SER A 165 1.49 12.38 -6.43
N ILE A 166 2.60 12.15 -7.13
CA ILE A 166 3.93 12.53 -6.68
C ILE A 166 4.43 13.69 -7.54
N VAL A 167 4.84 14.77 -6.89
CA VAL A 167 5.33 15.97 -7.55
C VAL A 167 6.72 16.33 -7.08
N LYS A 168 7.44 17.09 -7.92
CA LYS A 168 8.72 17.71 -7.57
C LYS A 168 8.53 19.21 -7.40
N LEU A 169 9.02 19.73 -6.29
CA LEU A 169 8.97 21.13 -5.93
C LEU A 169 10.14 21.87 -6.58
N GLY A 170 9.86 23.03 -7.19
CA GLY A 170 10.89 23.93 -7.73
C GLY A 170 11.57 24.81 -6.68
N ALA A 171 11.15 24.70 -5.41
CA ALA A 171 11.74 25.38 -4.27
C ALA A 171 12.15 24.35 -3.21
N LYS A 172 13.23 24.64 -2.47
CA LYS A 172 13.66 23.83 -1.34
C LYS A 172 12.79 24.09 -0.13
N ILE A 173 11.92 23.15 0.19
CA ILE A 173 11.03 23.21 1.36
C ILE A 173 11.52 22.20 2.39
N ALA A 174 11.49 22.57 3.67
CA ALA A 174 11.87 21.67 4.75
C ALA A 174 10.97 20.42 4.74
N PRO A 175 11.52 19.20 4.69
CA PRO A 175 10.72 17.99 4.69
C PRO A 175 10.08 17.74 6.05
N LEU A 176 9.04 16.92 6.06
CA LEU A 176 8.48 16.38 7.29
C LEU A 176 9.41 15.36 7.93
N THR A 177 9.33 15.24 9.25
CA THR A 177 10.01 14.17 10.00
C THR A 177 9.08 12.98 10.12
N PHE A 178 9.60 11.78 9.86
CA PHE A 178 8.82 10.54 9.87
C PHE A 178 9.27 9.61 10.99
N ALA A 179 8.30 9.05 11.70
CA ALA A 179 8.52 7.97 12.65
C ALA A 179 7.90 6.66 12.12
N PRO A 180 8.40 5.49 12.58
CA PRO A 180 7.75 4.21 12.30
C PRO A 180 6.29 4.23 12.75
N LEU A 181 5.44 3.48 12.03
CA LEU A 181 4.06 3.29 12.44
C LEU A 181 4.04 2.56 13.79
N PRO A 182 3.43 3.14 14.85
CA PRO A 182 3.39 2.52 16.16
C PRO A 182 2.43 1.31 16.17
N ALA A 183 2.72 0.32 17.02
CA ALA A 183 1.89 -0.89 17.14
C ALA A 183 0.47 -0.58 17.64
N SER A 184 0.27 0.35 18.57
CA SER A 184 -1.04 0.93 18.85
C SER A 184 -0.86 2.14 19.76
N THR A 185 -1.05 3.35 19.23
CA THR A 185 -0.94 4.57 20.04
C THR A 185 -1.94 5.61 19.59
N THR A 186 -2.36 6.44 20.55
CA THR A 186 -3.07 7.67 20.22
C THR A 186 -2.17 8.57 19.37
N VAL A 187 -2.69 8.99 18.23
CA VAL A 187 -2.11 9.95 17.31
C VAL A 187 -3.08 11.10 17.10
N LEU A 188 -2.57 12.17 16.53
CA LEU A 188 -3.34 13.31 16.09
C LEU A 188 -3.47 13.29 14.57
N ALA A 189 -4.67 13.06 14.06
CA ALA A 189 -4.97 13.16 12.63
C ALA A 189 -5.28 14.61 12.27
N ILE A 190 -4.69 15.12 11.19
CA ILE A 190 -4.86 16.50 10.72
C ILE A 190 -5.01 16.53 9.22
N SER A 191 -5.99 17.29 8.74
CA SER A 191 -6.16 17.61 7.33
C SER A 191 -6.26 19.14 7.14
N PRO A 192 -5.42 19.75 6.30
CA PRO A 192 -5.57 21.14 5.90
C PRO A 192 -6.76 21.31 4.95
N LEU A 193 -7.57 22.34 5.20
CA LEU A 193 -8.76 22.70 4.42
C LEU A 193 -8.47 23.96 3.61
N MET A 194 -8.24 23.79 2.31
CA MET A 194 -7.90 24.88 1.43
C MET A 194 -9.12 25.76 1.11
N GLN A 195 -8.99 27.07 1.29
CA GLN A 195 -10.07 28.05 1.02
C GLN A 195 -9.81 28.89 -0.24
N GLY A 196 -8.90 28.43 -1.10
CA GLY A 196 -8.34 29.18 -2.22
C GLY A 196 -6.84 29.49 -2.03
N SER A 197 -6.18 29.96 -3.08
CA SER A 197 -4.73 30.24 -3.10
C SER A 197 -4.32 31.47 -2.27
N THR A 198 -5.25 32.38 -2.00
CA THR A 198 -4.98 33.67 -1.32
C THR A 198 -5.42 33.70 0.14
N LYS A 199 -6.13 32.67 0.61
CA LYS A 199 -6.61 32.57 1.99
C LYS A 199 -5.76 31.57 2.77
N PRO A 200 -5.44 31.85 4.04
CA PRO A 200 -4.80 30.86 4.89
C PRO A 200 -5.70 29.62 5.00
N PRO A 201 -5.12 28.40 5.02
CA PRO A 201 -5.91 27.18 5.20
C PRO A 201 -6.51 27.13 6.62
N LEU A 202 -7.68 26.50 6.72
CA LEU A 202 -8.15 25.99 8.00
C LEU A 202 -7.56 24.59 8.22
N TYR A 203 -7.71 24.03 9.41
CA TYR A 203 -7.24 22.68 9.71
C TYR A 203 -8.31 21.92 10.46
N ALA A 204 -8.72 20.78 9.92
CA ALA A 204 -9.48 19.79 10.67
C ALA A 204 -8.52 18.90 11.44
N TRP A 205 -8.81 18.61 12.70
CA TRP A 205 -8.01 17.69 13.49
C TRP A 205 -8.84 16.88 14.48
N ALA A 206 -8.38 15.67 14.78
CA ALA A 206 -8.95 14.83 15.83
C ALA A 206 -7.88 13.91 16.41
N ASN A 207 -8.01 13.60 17.69
CA ASN A 207 -7.29 12.46 18.25
C ASN A 207 -7.91 11.17 17.72
N THR A 208 -7.06 10.23 17.34
CA THR A 208 -7.45 8.88 16.95
C THR A 208 -6.41 7.90 17.46
N THR A 209 -6.71 6.62 17.40
CA THR A 209 -5.72 5.56 17.61
C THR A 209 -5.40 4.94 16.26
N LEU A 210 -4.12 4.90 15.89
CA LEU A 210 -3.70 3.97 14.84
C LEU A 210 -3.46 2.63 15.54
N GLY A 211 -4.27 1.63 15.22
CA GLY A 211 -4.13 0.29 15.76
C GLY A 211 -3.18 -0.57 14.93
N ASP A 212 -2.63 -1.58 15.60
CA ASP A 212 -1.91 -2.71 15.02
C ASP A 212 -2.83 -3.34 13.97
N PRO A 213 -2.36 -3.70 12.77
CA PRO A 213 -3.15 -4.58 11.93
C PRO A 213 -3.47 -5.87 12.70
N THR A 214 -4.70 -6.00 13.19
CA THR A 214 -5.17 -7.27 13.72
C THR A 214 -5.21 -8.24 12.55
N VAL A 215 -4.40 -9.28 12.66
CA VAL A 215 -4.54 -10.49 11.84
C VAL A 215 -5.86 -11.11 12.25
N ASP A 216 -6.87 -11.06 11.40
CA ASP A 216 -8.10 -11.80 11.67
C ASP A 216 -7.82 -13.32 11.62
N VAL A 217 -8.82 -14.13 12.00
CA VAL A 217 -8.70 -15.61 11.98
C VAL A 217 -8.37 -16.20 10.60
N HIS A 218 -8.37 -15.40 9.52
CA HIS A 218 -8.04 -15.78 8.15
C HIS A 218 -6.67 -15.26 7.68
N GLY A 219 -5.90 -14.59 8.54
CA GLY A 219 -4.57 -14.12 8.17
C GLY A 219 -4.56 -12.77 7.42
N VAL A 220 -5.67 -12.02 7.48
CA VAL A 220 -5.84 -10.70 6.87
C VAL A 220 -5.11 -9.65 7.70
N ILE A 221 -4.10 -9.01 7.12
CA ILE A 221 -3.44 -7.84 7.71
C ILE A 221 -4.26 -6.63 7.28
N SER A 222 -5.16 -6.18 8.14
CA SER A 222 -5.90 -4.95 7.88
C SER A 222 -5.07 -3.77 8.38
N TYR A 223 -4.32 -3.11 7.50
CA TYR A 223 -3.80 -1.80 7.87
C TYR A 223 -4.99 -0.84 7.95
N LEU A 224 -5.37 -0.50 9.19
CA LEU A 224 -6.25 0.61 9.52
C LEU A 224 -7.51 0.65 8.64
N SER A 225 -8.30 -0.42 8.69
CA SER A 225 -9.72 -0.37 8.32
C SER A 225 -10.47 0.48 9.35
N THR A 226 -10.25 1.79 9.33
CA THR A 226 -11.44 2.62 9.32
C THR A 226 -11.88 2.66 7.87
N GLN A 227 -12.71 1.70 7.43
CA GLN A 227 -13.73 2.01 6.43
C GLN A 227 -14.68 3.05 7.05
N SER A 228 -14.13 4.21 7.39
CA SER A 228 -14.89 5.36 7.77
C SER A 228 -14.76 6.26 6.57
N ASN A 229 -15.86 6.32 5.83
CA ASN A 229 -16.20 7.35 4.87
C ASN A 229 -16.10 8.76 5.53
N ALA A 230 -15.79 8.83 6.83
CA ALA A 230 -15.52 10.00 7.64
C ALA A 230 -14.17 9.86 8.39
N ASN A 231 -13.07 9.84 7.65
CA ASN A 231 -11.79 10.37 8.09
C ASN A 231 -11.95 11.87 8.43
N LEU A 232 -11.90 12.25 9.71
CA LEU A 232 -12.07 13.65 10.14
C LEU A 232 -13.36 14.35 9.65
N ASN A 233 -14.50 13.67 9.49
CA ASN A 233 -15.72 14.20 8.84
C ASN A 233 -15.66 14.33 7.30
N GLY A 234 -14.92 13.45 6.63
CA GLY A 234 -14.90 13.36 5.16
C GLY A 234 -13.80 14.19 4.50
N PHE A 235 -12.77 14.58 5.26
CA PHE A 235 -11.63 15.28 4.71
C PHE A 235 -10.58 14.29 4.21
N THR A 236 -10.16 14.50 2.95
CA THR A 236 -9.03 13.80 2.33
C THR A 236 -7.70 14.43 2.76
N ASP A 237 -6.57 13.87 2.31
CA ASP A 237 -5.24 14.45 2.53
C ASP A 237 -4.84 14.64 4.00
N ALA A 238 -5.25 13.71 4.86
CA ALA A 238 -4.90 13.75 6.27
C ALA A 238 -3.55 13.08 6.54
N ILE A 239 -2.82 13.61 7.51
CA ILE A 239 -1.65 13.00 8.10
C ILE A 239 -1.91 12.67 9.57
N ALA A 240 -1.29 11.61 10.06
CA ALA A 240 -1.33 11.22 11.46
C ALA A 240 0.02 11.50 12.12
N ILE A 241 -0.02 12.16 13.27
CA ILE A 241 1.15 12.70 13.97
C ILE A 241 1.23 12.11 15.38
N ASN A 242 2.41 11.65 15.79
CA ASN A 242 2.64 11.11 17.14
C ASN A 242 2.79 12.23 18.20
N GLY A 243 2.99 11.87 19.46
CA GLY A 243 3.21 12.84 20.55
C GLY A 243 4.49 13.69 20.41
N ALA A 244 5.49 13.22 19.66
CA ALA A 244 6.73 13.92 19.39
C ALA A 244 6.62 14.93 18.22
N GLY A 245 5.54 14.85 17.44
CA GLY A 245 5.31 15.69 16.27
C GLY A 245 5.78 15.09 14.94
N ASP A 246 6.20 13.82 14.94
CA ASP A 246 6.57 13.11 13.71
C ASP A 246 5.33 12.55 13.01
N VAL A 247 5.35 12.57 11.69
CA VAL A 247 4.30 11.96 10.87
C VAL A 247 4.52 10.45 10.80
N VAL A 248 3.52 9.68 11.22
CA VAL A 248 3.57 8.21 11.26
C VAL A 248 2.74 7.55 10.17
N ALA A 249 1.65 8.20 9.72
CA ALA A 249 0.81 7.69 8.65
C ALA A 249 0.22 8.81 7.79
N VAL A 250 -0.18 8.42 6.57
CA VAL A 250 -0.80 9.27 5.56
C VAL A 250 -2.05 8.58 5.07
N LEU A 251 -3.15 9.31 5.07
CA LEU A 251 -4.41 8.87 4.51
C LEU A 251 -4.34 8.99 2.99
N SER A 252 -4.70 7.93 2.28
CA SER A 252 -4.76 7.93 0.82
C SER A 252 -6.10 8.38 0.25
N GLY A 253 -6.13 8.59 -1.07
CA GLY A 253 -7.37 8.88 -1.81
C GLY A 253 -8.38 7.72 -1.78
N ASN A 254 -7.93 6.51 -1.42
CA ASN A 254 -8.78 5.33 -1.22
C ASN A 254 -9.25 5.17 0.24
N HIS A 255 -9.12 6.23 1.06
CA HIS A 255 -9.49 6.25 2.48
C HIS A 255 -8.73 5.23 3.35
N GLN A 256 -7.51 4.88 2.96
CA GLN A 256 -6.64 3.94 3.69
C GLN A 256 -5.44 4.66 4.28
N TRP A 257 -5.07 4.31 5.51
CA TRP A 257 -3.87 4.85 6.14
C TRP A 257 -2.65 4.00 5.81
N TYR A 258 -1.61 4.64 5.28
CA TYR A 258 -0.32 4.04 4.96
C TYR A 258 0.76 4.61 5.87
N SER A 259 1.78 3.81 6.21
CA SER A 259 2.97 4.33 6.89
C SER A 259 3.60 5.49 6.11
N ALA A 260 3.90 6.60 6.79
CA ALA A 260 4.46 7.77 6.14
C ALA A 260 5.85 7.52 5.55
N GLN A 261 6.68 6.74 6.25
CA GLN A 261 7.99 6.29 5.75
C GLN A 261 7.83 5.45 4.48
N PHE A 262 6.78 4.65 4.41
CA PHE A 262 6.49 3.84 3.23
C PHE A 262 6.06 4.70 2.03
N VAL A 263 5.13 5.64 2.24
CA VAL A 263 4.72 6.60 1.21
C VAL A 263 5.92 7.40 0.69
N ALA A 264 6.80 7.86 1.59
CA ALA A 264 8.02 8.56 1.23
C ALA A 264 8.97 7.69 0.38
N ARG A 265 9.12 6.41 0.75
CA ARG A 265 9.92 5.44 -0.02
C ARG A 265 9.35 5.23 -1.42
N ILE A 266 8.04 5.07 -1.54
CA ILE A 266 7.38 4.89 -2.84
C ILE A 266 7.53 6.14 -3.70
N ALA A 267 7.31 7.33 -3.15
CA ALA A 267 7.51 8.56 -3.90
C ALA A 267 8.93 8.66 -4.47
N ASN A 268 9.94 8.27 -3.70
CA ASN A 268 11.32 8.22 -4.17
C ASN A 268 11.54 7.16 -5.28
N ILE A 269 10.93 5.98 -5.15
CA ILE A 269 10.97 4.93 -6.18
C ILE A 269 10.34 5.42 -7.48
N VAL A 270 9.15 6.03 -7.41
CA VAL A 270 8.47 6.59 -8.59
C VAL A 270 9.30 7.71 -9.21
N ALA A 271 9.89 8.58 -8.38
CA ALA A 271 10.72 9.67 -8.88
C ALA A 271 11.99 9.19 -9.60
N THR A 272 12.69 8.22 -9.02
CA THR A 272 13.88 7.62 -9.65
C THR A 272 13.52 6.74 -10.84
N GLY A 273 12.33 6.11 -10.81
CA GLY A 273 11.73 5.33 -11.90
C GLY A 273 11.05 6.17 -12.98
N ARG A 274 11.31 7.48 -13.07
CA ARG A 274 10.77 8.40 -14.09
C ARG A 274 9.24 8.38 -14.18
N GLY A 275 8.58 8.29 -13.03
CA GLY A 275 7.13 8.40 -12.91
C GLY A 275 6.37 7.08 -12.81
N CYS A 276 7.06 5.94 -12.73
CA CYS A 276 6.41 4.64 -12.58
C CYS A 276 7.22 3.62 -11.77
N HIS A 277 6.53 2.56 -11.37
CA HIS A 277 7.12 1.37 -10.77
C HIS A 277 7.72 0.46 -11.84
N ALA A 278 8.66 -0.38 -11.43
CA ALA A 278 9.23 -1.37 -12.31
C ALA A 278 8.22 -2.42 -12.77
N SER A 279 8.39 -2.86 -14.02
CA SER A 279 7.71 -4.01 -14.59
C SER A 279 8.70 -4.91 -15.30
N LEU A 280 8.59 -6.21 -15.04
CA LEU A 280 9.33 -7.23 -15.80
C LEU A 280 8.57 -7.64 -17.08
N GLY A 281 7.24 -7.47 -17.08
CA GLY A 281 6.35 -7.83 -18.19
C GLY A 281 6.11 -9.34 -18.33
N VAL A 282 5.98 -10.03 -17.21
CA VAL A 282 5.46 -11.41 -17.18
C VAL A 282 4.10 -11.45 -16.51
N ILE A 283 3.25 -12.37 -16.97
CA ILE A 283 2.05 -12.81 -16.28
C ILE A 283 2.35 -14.21 -15.76
N GLY A 284 2.14 -14.42 -14.46
CA GLY A 284 2.49 -15.67 -13.81
C GLY A 284 1.54 -16.01 -12.68
N ALA A 285 1.81 -17.15 -12.05
CA ALA A 285 1.10 -17.62 -10.86
C ALA A 285 2.11 -18.18 -9.86
N ALA A 286 1.71 -18.24 -8.58
CA ALA A 286 2.52 -18.90 -7.57
C ALA A 286 2.72 -20.39 -7.95
N GLU A 287 3.94 -20.89 -7.78
CA GLU A 287 4.30 -22.26 -8.11
C GLU A 287 4.30 -23.16 -6.88
N GLN A 288 3.86 -24.41 -7.04
CA GLN A 288 3.97 -25.41 -5.97
C GLN A 288 5.45 -25.67 -5.65
N GLY A 289 5.87 -25.36 -4.42
CA GLY A 289 7.28 -25.41 -4.02
C GLY A 289 8.00 -24.06 -4.00
N GLY A 290 7.28 -22.97 -4.28
CA GLY A 290 7.77 -21.60 -4.22
C GLY A 290 8.15 -21.05 -5.59
N GLY A 291 8.04 -19.74 -5.72
CA GLY A 291 8.38 -18.99 -6.92
C GLY A 291 7.16 -18.53 -7.72
N VAL A 292 7.42 -17.86 -8.83
CA VAL A 292 6.40 -17.42 -9.78
C VAL A 292 6.62 -18.10 -11.12
N ARG A 293 5.73 -19.02 -11.48
CA ARG A 293 5.73 -19.65 -12.80
C ARG A 293 5.31 -18.62 -13.84
N VAL A 294 6.14 -18.44 -14.87
CA VAL A 294 5.86 -17.60 -16.04
C VAL A 294 4.85 -18.32 -16.92
N ASN A 295 3.62 -17.80 -16.98
CA ASN A 295 2.57 -18.34 -17.84
C ASN A 295 2.56 -17.64 -19.20
N ARG A 296 2.89 -16.35 -19.22
CA ARG A 296 2.98 -15.55 -20.44
C ARG A 296 4.04 -14.47 -20.27
N VAL A 297 4.77 -14.21 -21.35
CA VAL A 297 5.68 -13.07 -21.46
C VAL A 297 5.04 -12.03 -22.38
N ILE A 298 4.96 -10.79 -21.91
CA ILE A 298 4.34 -9.71 -22.68
C ILE A 298 5.27 -9.33 -23.83
N PRO A 299 4.78 -9.26 -25.09
CA PRO A 299 5.59 -8.80 -26.20
C PRO A 299 6.16 -7.40 -25.96
N LYS A 300 7.40 -7.19 -26.37
CA LYS A 300 8.22 -5.98 -26.20
C LYS A 300 8.50 -5.61 -24.74
N SER A 301 8.28 -6.53 -23.81
CA SER A 301 8.66 -6.33 -22.41
C SER A 301 10.13 -6.69 -22.15
N PRO A 302 10.70 -6.22 -21.03
CA PRO A 302 12.04 -6.64 -20.60
C PRO A 302 12.23 -8.16 -20.54
N ALA A 303 11.20 -8.91 -20.13
CA ALA A 303 11.29 -10.35 -20.02
C ALA A 303 11.38 -11.09 -21.36
N GLN A 304 10.95 -10.50 -22.48
CA GLN A 304 10.81 -11.20 -23.78
C GLN A 304 12.07 -11.95 -24.21
N TRP A 305 13.25 -11.39 -23.95
CA TRP A 305 14.52 -11.92 -24.44
C TRP A 305 15.24 -12.81 -23.42
N HIS A 306 14.73 -12.89 -22.20
CA HIS A 306 15.43 -13.51 -21.07
C HIS A 306 14.64 -14.68 -20.47
N LEU A 307 13.32 -14.54 -20.40
CA LEU A 307 12.42 -15.50 -19.76
C LEU A 307 11.51 -16.15 -20.80
N LYS A 308 11.07 -17.37 -20.49
CA LYS A 308 10.21 -18.20 -21.32
C LYS A 308 9.03 -18.70 -20.50
N VAL A 309 7.94 -19.02 -21.19
CA VAL A 309 6.81 -19.71 -20.58
C VAL A 309 7.29 -21.02 -19.95
N GLY A 310 6.89 -21.26 -18.70
CA GLY A 310 7.29 -22.41 -17.90
C GLY A 310 8.50 -22.18 -16.98
N ASP A 311 9.26 -21.09 -17.15
CA ASP A 311 10.29 -20.70 -16.18
C ASP A 311 9.64 -20.37 -14.83
N VAL A 312 10.33 -20.64 -13.73
CA VAL A 312 9.86 -20.31 -12.37
C VAL A 312 10.82 -19.28 -11.76
N ILE A 313 10.37 -18.04 -11.61
CA ILE A 313 11.16 -16.96 -11.00
C ILE A 313 11.24 -17.20 -9.49
N THR A 314 12.45 -17.26 -8.96
CA THR A 314 12.70 -17.58 -7.54
C THR A 314 13.27 -16.40 -6.76
N ALA A 315 13.94 -15.45 -7.42
CA ALA A 315 14.38 -14.21 -6.79
C ALA A 315 14.61 -13.07 -7.77
N ILE A 316 14.53 -11.83 -7.27
CA ILE A 316 14.93 -10.60 -7.98
C ILE A 316 15.86 -9.81 -7.05
N ASN A 317 17.07 -9.50 -7.50
CA ASN A 317 18.13 -8.88 -6.69
C ASN A 317 18.38 -9.61 -5.36
N GLY A 318 18.32 -10.94 -5.38
CA GLY A 318 18.47 -11.77 -4.17
C GLY A 318 17.25 -11.79 -3.24
N HIS A 319 16.23 -10.96 -3.48
CA HIS A 319 14.97 -11.04 -2.74
C HIS A 319 14.15 -12.22 -3.25
N ALA A 320 13.86 -13.18 -2.36
CA ALA A 320 13.06 -14.35 -2.69
C ALA A 320 11.63 -13.96 -3.13
N THR A 321 11.16 -14.61 -4.18
CA THR A 321 9.83 -14.38 -4.77
C THR A 321 8.96 -15.63 -4.65
N ASP A 322 8.90 -16.20 -3.45
CA ASP A 322 8.26 -17.49 -3.18
C ASP A 322 6.74 -17.50 -3.47
N THR A 323 6.12 -16.32 -3.50
CA THR A 323 4.71 -16.11 -3.86
C THR A 323 4.59 -15.03 -4.94
N PHE A 324 3.47 -15.02 -5.66
CA PHE A 324 3.19 -13.96 -6.64
C PHE A 324 3.10 -12.58 -5.99
N SER A 325 2.55 -12.54 -4.78
CA SER A 325 2.55 -11.38 -3.90
C SER A 325 3.95 -10.84 -3.63
N ALA A 326 4.89 -11.70 -3.18
CA ALA A 326 6.28 -11.29 -2.91
C ALA A 326 6.99 -10.80 -4.19
N TYR A 327 6.76 -11.46 -5.32
CA TYR A 327 7.23 -10.99 -6.62
C TYR A 327 6.73 -9.58 -6.96
N SER A 328 5.42 -9.34 -6.81
CA SER A 328 4.81 -8.03 -7.05
C SER A 328 5.36 -6.97 -6.10
N THR A 329 5.53 -7.31 -4.81
CA THR A 329 6.19 -6.47 -3.80
C THR A 329 7.59 -6.04 -4.28
N VAL A 330 8.44 -6.98 -4.68
CA VAL A 330 9.82 -6.67 -5.05
C VAL A 330 9.85 -5.73 -6.27
N LEU A 331 9.03 -5.99 -7.28
CA LEU A 331 8.95 -5.10 -8.45
C LEU A 331 8.38 -3.72 -8.10
N TYR A 332 7.33 -3.67 -7.29
CA TYR A 332 6.72 -2.41 -6.87
C TYR A 332 7.69 -1.52 -6.07
N LEU A 333 8.59 -2.15 -5.30
CA LEU A 333 9.63 -1.48 -4.52
C LEU A 333 10.93 -1.21 -5.29
N THR A 334 10.95 -1.51 -6.59
CA THR A 334 12.10 -1.31 -7.46
C THR A 334 11.82 -0.16 -8.44
N PRO A 335 12.74 0.81 -8.59
CA PRO A 335 12.61 1.86 -9.61
C PRO A 335 12.53 1.27 -11.02
N ALA A 336 11.64 1.78 -11.86
CA ALA A 336 11.65 1.44 -13.28
C ALA A 336 13.01 1.80 -13.91
N TYR A 337 13.36 1.10 -15.00
CA TYR A 337 14.63 1.28 -15.73
C TYR A 337 15.90 0.90 -14.96
N SER A 338 15.79 0.36 -13.74
CA SER A 338 16.94 -0.23 -13.05
C SER A 338 17.31 -1.59 -13.65
N GLN A 339 18.60 -1.89 -13.71
CA GLN A 339 19.09 -3.24 -13.99
C GLN A 339 18.93 -4.11 -12.74
N VAL A 340 18.38 -5.32 -12.90
CA VAL A 340 18.20 -6.29 -11.83
C VAL A 340 18.69 -7.67 -12.23
N GLN A 341 19.16 -8.44 -11.26
CA GLN A 341 19.45 -9.85 -11.44
C GLN A 341 18.19 -10.66 -11.13
N VAL A 342 17.70 -11.41 -12.12
CA VAL A 342 16.57 -12.34 -11.96
C VAL A 342 17.10 -13.75 -11.88
N SER A 343 16.82 -14.44 -10.77
CA SER A 343 17.07 -15.87 -10.62
C SER A 343 15.79 -16.65 -10.93
N TYR A 344 15.92 -17.72 -11.71
CA TYR A 344 14.80 -18.54 -12.12
C TYR A 344 15.21 -20.00 -12.32
N VAL A 345 14.23 -20.89 -12.35
CA VAL A 345 14.43 -22.32 -12.66
C VAL A 345 13.87 -22.61 -14.04
N ARG A 346 14.70 -23.20 -14.91
CA ARG A 346 14.35 -23.66 -16.25
C ARG A 346 14.71 -25.14 -16.39
N ARG A 347 13.73 -25.99 -16.70
CA ARG A 347 13.93 -27.44 -16.91
C ARG A 347 14.80 -28.09 -15.80
N THR A 348 14.55 -27.73 -14.54
CA THR A 348 15.26 -28.17 -13.31
C THR A 348 16.60 -27.49 -12.97
N SER A 349 17.19 -26.73 -13.89
CA SER A 349 18.41 -25.96 -13.63
C SER A 349 18.09 -24.57 -13.10
N GLN A 350 18.86 -24.10 -12.11
CA GLN A 350 18.80 -22.71 -11.67
C GLN A 350 19.64 -21.86 -12.63
N GLU A 351 19.06 -20.79 -13.12
CA GLU A 351 19.66 -19.82 -14.03
C GLU A 351 19.54 -18.41 -13.44
N HIS A 352 20.40 -17.50 -13.90
CA HIS A 352 20.39 -16.10 -13.54
C HIS A 352 20.53 -15.27 -14.80
N THR A 353 19.89 -14.11 -14.84
CA THR A 353 20.05 -13.17 -15.96
C THR A 353 19.88 -11.73 -15.48
N GLU A 354 20.63 -10.81 -16.06
CA GLU A 354 20.48 -9.38 -15.80
C GLU A 354 19.44 -8.80 -16.77
N ILE A 355 18.46 -8.07 -16.24
CA ILE A 355 17.36 -7.48 -17.01
C ILE A 355 17.18 -6.03 -16.58
N THR A 356 17.08 -5.12 -17.55
CA THR A 356 16.67 -3.74 -17.30
C THR A 356 15.14 -3.68 -17.23
N LEU A 357 14.60 -3.33 -16.07
CA LEU A 357 13.16 -3.29 -15.86
C LEU A 357 12.49 -2.17 -16.66
N GLY A 358 11.25 -2.40 -17.06
CA GLY A 358 10.43 -1.43 -17.78
C GLY A 358 9.56 -0.62 -16.83
N CYS A 359 8.77 0.26 -17.41
CA CYS A 359 7.73 1.00 -16.73
C CYS A 359 6.43 0.18 -16.73
N ALA A 360 5.80 0.00 -15.56
CA ALA A 360 4.43 -0.51 -15.51
C ALA A 360 3.47 0.56 -16.05
N LEU A 361 2.73 0.25 -17.12
CA LEU A 361 1.73 1.13 -17.73
C LEU A 361 0.42 1.16 -16.92
#